data_AF-A0A937NJQ5-F1
#
_entry.id   AF-A0A937NJQ5-F1
#
_cell.length_a   1.000
_cell.length_b   1.000
_cell.length_c   1.000
_cell.angle_alpha   90.00
_cell.angle_beta   90.00
_cell.angle_gamma   90.00
#
_symmetry.space_group_name_H-M   'P 1'
#
loop_
_entity.id
_entity.type
_entity.pdbx_description
1 polymer ?
#
loop_
_entity_poly.entity_id
_entity_poly.type
_entity_poly.pdbx_seq_one_letter_code
_entity_poly.pdbx_strand_id
1 'polypeptide(L)' 'MFPATEFGVLLARLERDLQTEDGLWTLRGFIDTARRVYSLGSDTKVISKALELMLLASITRFWEDRGHGTVDA' A
#
# COMPACT_ATOMS: atom_id res chain seq x y z
N MET A 1 -21.18 13.97 -6.50
CA MET A 1 -20.45 14.75 -5.46
C MET A 1 -19.22 13.94 -5.07
N PHE A 2 -18.04 14.55 -4.93
CA PHE A 2 -16.84 13.83 -4.52
C PHE A 2 -16.94 13.46 -3.03
N PRO A 3 -16.72 12.20 -2.64
CA PRO A 3 -16.83 11.74 -1.25
C PRO A 3 -15.61 12.16 -0.43
N ALA A 4 -15.54 13.44 -0.07
CA ALA A 4 -14.37 14.06 0.54
C ALA A 4 -13.99 13.44 1.90
N THR A 5 -14.99 13.03 2.70
CA THR A 5 -14.77 12.41 4.00
C THR A 5 -14.16 11.02 3.86
N GLU A 6 -14.71 10.21 2.96
CA GLU A 6 -14.24 8.86 2.66
C GLU A 6 -12.83 8.91 2.09
N PHE A 7 -12.55 9.88 1.22
CA PHE A 7 -11.21 10.12 0.70
C PHE A 7 -10.20 10.46 1.80
N GLY A 8 -10.57 11.33 2.76
CA GLY A 8 -9.73 11.65 3.91
C GLY A 8 -9.43 10.42 4.79
N VAL A 9 -10.44 9.58 5.03
CA VAL A 9 -10.27 8.32 5.78
C VAL A 9 -9.35 7.36 5.05
N LEU A 10 -9.48 7.25 3.72
CA LEU A 10 -8.60 6.44 2.89
C LEU A 10 -7.16 6.94 2.97
N LEU A 11 -6.91 8.24 2.76
CA LEU A 11 -5.55 8.80 2.83
C LEU A 11 -4.88 8.54 4.17
N ALA A 12 -5.59 8.76 5.28
CA ALA A 12 -5.05 8.49 6.62
C ALA A 12 -4.73 6.99 6.84
N ARG A 13 -5.46 6.09 6.17
CA ARG A 13 -5.16 4.65 6.18
C ARG A 13 -3.91 4.33 5.36
N LEU A 14 -3.83 4.85 4.13
CA LEU A 14 -2.69 4.63 3.24
C LEU A 14 -1.38 5.16 3.83
N GLU A 15 -1.43 6.32 4.49
CA GLU A 15 -0.28 6.88 5.17
C GLU A 15 0.24 5.93 6.27
N ARG A 16 -0.66 5.39 7.11
CA ARG A 16 -0.29 4.37 8.13
C ARG A 16 0.24 3.06 7.53
N ASP A 17 -0.25 2.66 6.37
CA ASP A 17 0.24 1.44 5.71
C ASP A 17 1.66 1.63 5.15
N LEU A 18 2.01 2.85 4.73
CA LEU A 18 3.32 3.19 4.14
C LEU A 18 4.42 3.46 5.17
N GLN A 19 4.09 4.02 6.33
CA GLN A 19 5.09 4.46 7.30
C GLN A 19 4.80 4.04 8.75
N THR A 20 5.85 3.83 9.52
CA THR A 20 5.80 3.64 10.97
C THR A 20 5.42 4.96 11.66
N GLU A 21 5.13 4.91 12.95
CA GLU A 21 4.84 6.11 13.76
C GLU A 21 5.98 7.15 13.69
N ASP A 22 7.22 6.69 13.53
CA ASP A 22 8.42 7.54 13.36
C ASP A 22 8.63 8.06 11.92
N GLY A 23 7.69 7.80 11.00
CA GLY A 23 7.79 8.20 9.58
C GLY A 23 8.77 7.36 8.76
N LEU A 24 9.22 6.20 9.26
CA LEU A 24 10.07 5.29 8.50
C LEU A 24 9.22 4.40 7.60
N TRP A 25 9.74 4.04 6.43
CA TRP A 25 9.02 3.11 5.55
C TRP A 25 8.79 1.75 6.21
N THR A 26 7.56 1.25 6.10
CA THR A 26 7.16 -0.07 6.64
C THR A 26 7.76 -1.21 5.81
N LEU A 27 7.89 -1.04 4.49
CA LEU A 27 8.55 -2.01 3.62
C LEU A 27 10.08 -1.81 3.62
N ARG A 28 10.82 -2.87 3.95
CA ARG A 28 12.29 -2.85 4.01
C ARG A 28 12.95 -3.79 3.01
N GLY A 29 12.18 -4.68 2.41
CA GLY A 29 12.69 -5.74 1.55
C GLY A 29 11.64 -6.79 1.23
N PHE A 30 12.08 -7.85 0.56
CA PHE A 30 11.24 -8.97 0.14
C PHE A 30 11.77 -10.26 0.78
N ILE A 31 10.87 -11.23 0.97
CA ILE A 31 11.22 -12.57 1.43
C ILE A 31 10.82 -13.60 0.38
N ASP A 32 11.72 -14.53 0.08
CA ASP A 32 11.40 -15.66 -0.80
C ASP A 32 10.79 -16.84 -0.03
N THR A 33 10.35 -17.88 -0.75
CA THR A 33 9.78 -19.10 -0.16
C THR A 33 10.81 -19.91 0.66
N ALA A 34 12.11 -19.69 0.44
CA ALA A 34 13.19 -20.26 1.24
C ALA A 34 13.54 -19.41 2.48
N ARG A 35 12.73 -18.38 2.79
CA ARG A 35 12.90 -17.43 3.89
C ARG A 35 14.19 -16.59 3.80
N ARG A 36 14.73 -16.38 2.61
CA ARG A 36 15.82 -15.42 2.38
C ARG A 36 15.24 -14.01 2.30
N VAL A 37 15.83 -13.09 3.06
CA VAL A 37 15.44 -11.69 3.08
C VAL A 37 16.34 -10.89 2.15
N TYR A 38 15.73 -10.12 1.26
CA TYR A 38 16.39 -9.28 0.27
C TYR A 38 16.07 -7.83 0.57
N SER A 39 17.10 -7.02 0.82
CA SER A 39 16.93 -5.58 1.04
C SER A 39 16.33 -4.91 -0.19
N LEU A 40 15.44 -3.96 0.04
CA LEU A 40 14.89 -3.12 -1.00
C LEU A 40 15.98 -2.17 -1.55
N GLY A 41 16.18 -2.19 -2.86
CA GLY A 41 17.06 -1.23 -3.55
C GLY A 41 16.38 0.12 -3.81
N SER A 42 17.16 1.13 -4.18
CA SER A 42 16.68 2.49 -4.49
C SER A 42 16.25 2.69 -5.95
N ASP A 43 16.14 1.61 -6.75
CA ASP A 43 15.72 1.69 -8.15
C ASP A 43 14.25 2.12 -8.25
N THR A 44 13.97 3.12 -9.10
CA THR A 44 12.63 3.75 -9.18
C THR A 44 11.54 2.79 -9.65
N LYS A 45 11.86 1.79 -10.49
CA LYS A 45 10.88 0.79 -10.93
C LYS A 45 10.53 -0.16 -9.79
N VAL A 46 11.53 -0.52 -8.99
CA VAL A 46 11.33 -1.37 -7.80
C VAL A 46 10.49 -0.63 -6.76
N ILE A 47 10.81 0.63 -6.46
CA ILE A 47 10.04 1.47 -5.52
C ILE A 47 8.60 1.67 -6.00
N SER A 48 8.39 1.92 -7.30
CA SER A 48 7.05 2.08 -7.88
C SER A 48 6.19 0.82 -7.69
N LYS A 49 6.76 -0.37 -7.95
CA LYS A 49 6.03 -1.63 -7.77
C LYS A 49 5.76 -1.94 -6.29
N ALA A 50 6.69 -1.61 -5.41
CA ALA A 50 6.49 -1.72 -3.96
C ALA A 50 5.30 -0.87 -3.48
N LEU A 51 5.25 0.40 -3.88
CA LEU A 51 4.12 1.30 -3.58
C LEU A 51 2.80 0.73 -4.10
N GLU A 52 2.77 0.26 -5.34
CA GLU A 52 1.57 -0.34 -5.93
C GLU A 52 1.08 -1.54 -5.12
N LEU A 53 1.95 -2.49 -4.76
CA LEU A 53 1.58 -3.65 -3.96
C LEU A 53 1.06 -3.28 -2.55
N MET A 54 1.68 -2.28 -1.92
CA MET A 54 1.26 -1.81 -0.59
C MET A 54 -0.08 -1.07 -0.64
N LEU A 55 -0.26 -0.17 -1.61
CA LEU A 55 -1.42 0.70 -1.69
C LEU A 55 -2.63 0.00 -2.31
N LEU A 56 -2.44 -0.75 -3.39
CA LEU A 56 -3.54 -1.39 -4.12
C LEU A 56 -4.32 -2.33 -3.21
N ALA A 57 -3.63 -3.13 -2.41
CA ALA A 57 -4.27 -4.03 -1.45
C ALA A 57 -5.12 -3.29 -0.40
N SER A 58 -4.72 -2.08 0.01
CA SER A 58 -5.49 -1.28 0.98
C SER A 58 -6.67 -0.54 0.32
N ILE A 59 -6.46 0.00 -0.88
CA ILE A 59 -7.49 0.67 -1.69
C ILE A 59 -8.60 -0.33 -2.05
N THR A 60 -8.25 -1.51 -2.54
CA THR A 60 -9.22 -2.57 -2.89
C THR A 60 -10.09 -2.92 -1.69
N ARG A 61 -9.47 -3.24 -0.55
CA ARG A 61 -10.21 -3.55 0.69
C ARG A 61 -11.12 -2.42 1.14
N PHE A 62 -10.67 -1.17 1.06
CA PHE A 62 -11.50 -0.02 1.45
C PHE A 62 -12.83 0.08 0.68
N TRP A 63 -12.81 -0.27 -0.61
CA TRP A 63 -14.00 -0.24 -1.47
C TRP A 63 -14.85 -1.50 -1.36
N GLU A 64 -14.21 -2.67 -1.24
CA GLU A 64 -14.90 -3.94 -0.97
C GLU A 64 -15.70 -3.89 0.33
N ASP A 65 -15.10 -3.34 1.40
CA ASP A 65 -15.76 -3.13 2.71
C ASP A 65 -17.02 -2.26 2.62
N ARG A 66 -17.21 -1.51 1.52
CA ARG A 66 -18.35 -0.63 1.24
C ARG A 66 -19.32 -1.21 0.21
N GLY A 67 -19.11 -2.46 -0.22
CA GLY A 67 -19.97 -3.13 -1.20
C GLY A 67 -19.70 -2.72 -2.65
N HIS A 68 -18.55 -2.10 -2.93
CA HIS A 68 -18.11 -1.81 -4.29
C HIS A 68 -17.20 -2.93 -4.81
N GLY A 69 -17.48 -3.44 -6.01
CA GLY A 69 -16.57 -4.35 -6.70
C GLY A 69 -15.38 -3.59 -7.28
N THR A 70 -14.19 -4.20 -7.21
CA THR A 70 -13.00 -3.71 -7.91
C THR A 70 -12.91 -4.32 -9.30
N VAL A 71 -12.43 -3.54 -10.27
CA VAL A 71 -12.05 -4.04 -11.60
C VAL A 71 -10.54 -4.22 -11.59
N ASP A 72 -10.05 -5.37 -12.03
CA ASP A 72 -8.62 -5.63 -12.13
C ASP A 72 -7.98 -4.58 -13.05
N ALA A 73 -6.87 -4.00 -12.61
CA ALA A 73 -6.11 -2.97 -13.31
C ALA A 73 -5.05 -3.57 -14.25
#